data_AF-A0A2I0KT75-F1
#
_entry.id   AF-A0A2I0KT75-F1
#
_cell.length_a   1.000
_cell.length_b   1.000
_cell.length_c   1.000
_cell.angle_alpha   90.00
_cell.angle_beta   90.00
_cell.angle_gamma   90.00
#
_symmetry.space_group_name_H-M   'P 1'
#
loop_
_entity.id
_entity.type
_entity.pdbx_description
1 polymer ?
#
loop_
_entity_poly.entity_id
_entity_poly.type
_entity_poly.pdbx_seq_one_letter_code
_entity_poly.pdbx_strand_id
1 'polypeptide(L)'
;MEEAKRQTGNEWELFKENVRPLKRGRKVDALNEGLKSQSDNHLRKSLNEKRRQLIKAIDDYEGDDPLQPWLECIKWVQEAFPPGGDCSGLVVIYEQCVRTFWHSDQYKDDLRYLKVWLEYAEHCMDAEVICDFLDANEIGKSHAIYYISYALHVESKHKVKAANEILNRGISRNAQPIKKLEDVYRKFLARSMRAPLVQDEEKVESHLPERSFGTILAKGENARRMAESSNMAKRKQNADRAPFAIYKDANADISLAHQPDILKKGLNTWQNLGSRAERNKENNALPSRWTSLKIPQRPGQLIGTTTTAPIIEVFVDEECAETGKVREKSSNVQLRQVDGKELKKETELLRENPLRNFPASRPPR
;
A
#
# COMPACT_ATOMS: atom_id res chain seq x y z
N MET A 1 37.03 -37.40 -9.77
CA MET A 1 37.42 -36.04 -9.37
C MET A 1 36.23 -35.16 -9.63
N GLU A 2 35.42 -34.99 -8.59
CA GLU A 2 34.19 -34.21 -8.63
C GLU A 2 34.61 -32.77 -8.33
N GLU A 3 34.58 -31.89 -9.33
CA GLU A 3 34.84 -30.48 -9.12
C GLU A 3 33.76 -29.95 -8.19
N ALA A 4 34.13 -29.76 -6.92
CA ALA A 4 33.37 -29.00 -5.96
C ALA A 4 33.06 -27.64 -6.60
N LYS A 5 31.81 -27.45 -7.04
CA LYS A 5 31.26 -26.15 -7.46
C LYS A 5 31.70 -25.14 -6.42
N ARG A 6 32.68 -24.32 -6.77
CA ARG A 6 33.08 -23.16 -5.98
C ARG A 6 31.79 -22.39 -5.75
N GLN A 7 31.33 -22.32 -4.50
CA GLN A 7 30.21 -21.47 -4.13
C GLN A 7 30.70 -20.04 -4.33
N THR A 8 30.54 -19.51 -5.54
CA THR A 8 30.87 -18.13 -5.82
C THR A 8 29.90 -17.31 -4.98
N GLY A 9 30.37 -16.75 -3.87
CA GLY A 9 29.57 -15.95 -2.94
C GLY A 9 29.06 -14.61 -3.53
N ASN A 10 29.00 -14.52 -4.86
CA ASN A 10 28.71 -13.33 -5.66
C ASN A 10 27.37 -13.44 -6.40
N GLU A 11 26.51 -14.40 -6.04
CA GLU A 11 25.17 -14.50 -6.65
C GLU A 11 24.35 -13.23 -6.45
N TRP A 12 24.58 -12.52 -5.34
CA TRP A 12 24.00 -11.21 -5.10
C TRP A 12 24.35 -10.17 -6.18
N GLU A 13 25.50 -10.26 -6.86
CA GLU A 13 25.85 -9.34 -7.95
C GLU A 13 24.98 -9.57 -9.19
N LEU A 14 24.63 -10.83 -9.46
CA LEU A 14 23.80 -11.23 -10.60
C LEU A 14 22.33 -10.83 -10.42
N PHE A 15 21.84 -10.81 -9.17
CA PHE A 15 20.43 -10.57 -8.86
C PHE A 15 20.18 -9.33 -8.01
N LYS A 16 21.12 -8.39 -7.93
CA LYS A 16 20.99 -7.18 -7.08
C LYS A 16 19.72 -6.36 -7.36
N GLU A 17 19.25 -6.35 -8.60
CA GLU A 17 18.00 -5.65 -9.01
C GLU A 17 16.75 -6.29 -8.38
N ASN A 18 16.83 -7.56 -8.00
CA ASN A 18 15.76 -8.32 -7.34
C ASN A 18 15.86 -8.27 -5.81
N VAL A 19 16.70 -7.40 -5.24
CA VAL A 19 16.90 -7.29 -3.79
C VAL A 19 16.31 -6.00 -3.27
N ARG A 20 15.25 -6.11 -2.47
CA ARG A 20 14.67 -4.93 -1.81
C ARG A 20 15.65 -4.37 -0.76
N PRO A 21 15.96 -3.05 -0.79
CA PRO A 21 16.76 -2.41 0.23
C PRO A 21 16.08 -2.46 1.60
N LEU A 22 16.84 -2.82 2.65
CA LEU A 22 16.37 -2.80 4.04
C LEU A 22 17.21 -1.82 4.85
N LYS A 23 16.57 -1.00 5.70
CA LYS A 23 17.24 0.01 6.55
C LYS A 23 18.30 -0.59 7.49
N ARG A 24 18.14 -1.87 7.88
CA ARG A 24 19.09 -2.61 8.73
C ARG A 24 20.18 -3.38 7.97
N GLY A 25 20.11 -3.42 6.64
CA GLY A 25 20.92 -4.33 5.82
C GLY A 25 20.40 -5.76 5.77
N ARG A 26 21.19 -6.67 5.17
CA ARG A 26 20.90 -8.10 5.00
C ARG A 26 22.15 -8.93 5.30
N LYS A 27 21.96 -10.18 5.74
CA LYS A 27 23.04 -11.16 5.84
C LYS A 27 23.34 -11.73 4.46
N VAL A 28 24.62 -11.76 4.08
CA VAL A 28 25.05 -12.18 2.74
C VAL A 28 24.73 -13.65 2.47
N ASP A 29 24.92 -14.53 3.46
CA ASP A 29 24.65 -15.97 3.29
C ASP A 29 23.18 -16.26 3.03
N ALA A 30 22.29 -15.66 3.84
CA ALA A 30 20.84 -15.78 3.67
C ALA A 30 20.36 -15.14 2.36
N LEU A 31 21.03 -14.07 1.92
CA LEU A 31 20.74 -13.43 0.63
C LEU A 31 21.07 -14.37 -0.53
N ASN A 32 22.26 -14.99 -0.53
CA ASN A 32 22.66 -15.95 -1.56
C ASN A 32 21.70 -17.16 -1.57
N GLU A 33 21.35 -17.73 -0.41
CA GLU A 33 20.36 -18.82 -0.33
C GLU A 33 18.98 -18.41 -0.89
N GLY A 34 18.49 -17.23 -0.52
CA GLY A 34 17.22 -16.69 -1.02
C GLY A 34 17.24 -16.44 -2.52
N LEU A 35 18.38 -16.03 -3.08
CA LEU A 35 18.55 -15.81 -4.52
C LEU A 35 18.62 -17.13 -5.31
N LYS A 36 19.33 -18.15 -4.80
CA LYS A 36 19.33 -19.51 -5.39
C LYS A 36 17.93 -20.11 -5.49
N SER A 37 17.06 -19.81 -4.53
CA SER A 37 15.69 -20.32 -4.54
C SER A 37 14.83 -19.80 -5.71
N GLN A 38 15.27 -18.76 -6.42
CA GLN A 38 14.55 -18.28 -7.62
C GLN A 38 14.74 -19.21 -8.82
N SER A 39 15.91 -19.85 -8.93
CA SER A 39 16.22 -20.82 -10.00
C SER A 39 15.94 -22.27 -9.57
N ASP A 40 16.15 -22.60 -8.29
CA ASP A 40 15.98 -23.95 -7.77
C ASP A 40 14.61 -24.17 -7.11
N ASN A 41 13.77 -24.97 -7.75
CA ASN A 41 12.45 -25.35 -7.27
C ASN A 41 12.49 -26.10 -5.92
N HIS A 42 13.53 -26.89 -5.66
CA HIS A 42 13.65 -27.66 -4.43
C HIS A 42 13.94 -26.72 -3.24
N LEU A 43 14.86 -25.78 -3.41
CA LEU A 43 15.10 -24.73 -2.41
C LEU A 43 13.86 -23.87 -2.18
N ARG A 44 13.13 -23.50 -3.24
CA ARG A 44 11.85 -22.78 -3.10
C ARG A 44 10.81 -23.55 -2.29
N LYS A 45 10.66 -24.86 -2.54
CA LYS A 45 9.77 -25.73 -1.75
C LYS A 45 10.21 -25.80 -0.29
N SER A 46 11.52 -25.93 -0.03
CA SER A 46 12.10 -25.93 1.33
C SER A 46 11.82 -24.64 2.09
N LEU A 47 12.01 -23.46 1.47
CA LEU A 47 11.67 -22.17 2.08
C LEU A 47 10.18 -22.08 2.42
N ASN A 48 9.30 -22.47 1.50
CA ASN A 48 7.86 -22.46 1.75
C ASN A 48 7.46 -23.39 2.92
N GLU A 49 8.11 -24.55 3.04
CA GLU A 49 7.91 -25.46 4.17
C GLU A 49 8.41 -24.86 5.48
N LYS A 50 9.61 -24.27 5.50
CA LYS A 50 10.14 -23.57 6.68
C LYS A 50 9.24 -22.42 7.13
N ARG A 51 8.65 -21.69 6.19
CA ARG A 51 7.63 -20.66 6.51
C ARG A 51 6.42 -21.28 7.21
N ARG A 52 5.88 -22.39 6.69
CA ARG A 52 4.75 -23.10 7.31
C ARG A 52 5.08 -23.57 8.73
N GLN A 53 6.29 -24.07 8.94
CA GLN A 53 6.75 -24.50 10.26
C GLN A 53 6.83 -23.34 11.25
N LEU A 54 7.39 -22.19 10.84
CA LEU A 54 7.42 -20.99 11.69
C LEU A 54 6.01 -20.50 12.05
N ILE A 55 5.09 -20.54 11.09
CA ILE A 55 3.69 -20.15 11.34
C ILE A 55 3.01 -21.12 12.32
N LYS A 56 3.25 -22.42 12.16
CA LYS A 56 2.76 -23.42 13.13
C LYS A 56 3.37 -23.20 14.52
N ALA A 57 4.65 -22.88 14.59
CA ALA A 57 5.34 -22.59 15.85
C ALA A 57 4.79 -21.34 16.57
N ILE A 58 4.24 -20.37 15.83
CA ILE A 58 3.52 -19.24 16.43
C ILE A 58 2.23 -19.73 17.11
N ASP A 59 1.45 -20.59 16.45
CA ASP A 59 0.18 -21.11 16.98
C ASP A 59 0.40 -22.01 18.21
N ASP A 60 1.47 -22.82 18.19
CA ASP A 60 1.82 -23.78 19.24
C ASP A 60 2.67 -23.16 20.38
N TYR A 61 2.89 -21.84 20.37
CA TYR A 61 3.75 -21.17 21.35
C TYR A 61 3.06 -20.97 22.70
N GLU A 62 3.66 -21.49 23.77
CA GLU A 62 3.16 -21.40 25.16
C GLU A 62 4.05 -20.56 26.09
N GLY A 63 4.98 -19.78 25.55
CA GLY A 63 5.89 -18.95 26.35
C GLY A 63 5.31 -17.59 26.76
N ASP A 64 6.06 -16.86 27.59
CA ASP A 64 5.61 -15.59 28.20
C ASP A 64 5.43 -14.43 27.21
N ASP A 65 6.20 -14.42 26.10
CA ASP A 65 6.17 -13.35 25.10
C ASP A 65 5.67 -13.86 23.74
N PRO A 66 4.34 -13.94 23.53
CA PRO A 66 3.75 -14.43 22.28
C PRO A 66 4.08 -13.56 21.05
N LEU A 67 4.60 -12.34 21.23
CA LEU A 67 5.07 -11.50 20.11
C LEU A 67 6.39 -12.02 19.52
N GLN A 68 7.25 -12.66 20.31
CA GLN A 68 8.59 -13.04 19.90
C GLN A 68 8.62 -13.99 18.67
N PRO A 69 7.81 -15.08 18.61
CA PRO A 69 7.71 -15.95 17.44
C PRO A 69 7.31 -15.21 16.15
N TRP A 70 6.45 -14.19 16.25
CA TRP A 70 6.08 -13.36 15.10
C TRP A 70 7.26 -12.56 14.57
N LEU A 71 8.05 -11.94 15.46
CA LEU A 71 9.22 -11.15 15.09
C LEU A 71 10.28 -12.02 14.40
N GLU A 72 10.48 -13.25 14.88
CA GLU A 72 11.37 -14.23 14.28
C GLU A 72 10.89 -14.66 12.90
N CYS A 73 9.59 -14.94 12.76
CA CYS A 73 8.98 -15.28 11.48
C CYS A 73 9.14 -14.13 10.46
N ILE A 74 8.77 -12.89 10.85
CA ILE A 74 8.89 -11.69 10.00
C ILE A 74 10.34 -11.50 9.56
N LYS A 75 11.29 -11.57 10.51
CA LYS A 75 12.72 -11.42 10.23
C LYS A 75 13.19 -12.47 9.23
N TRP A 76 12.81 -13.73 9.45
CA TRP A 76 13.18 -14.82 8.56
C TRP A 76 12.58 -14.64 7.16
N VAL A 77 11.31 -14.24 7.02
CA VAL A 77 10.69 -13.97 5.71
C VAL A 77 11.38 -12.83 4.98
N GLN A 78 11.74 -11.74 5.68
CA GLN A 78 12.50 -10.64 5.08
C GLN A 78 13.87 -11.08 4.54
N GLU A 79 14.54 -12.01 5.23
CA GLU A 79 15.84 -12.55 4.81
C GLU A 79 15.70 -13.57 3.67
N ALA A 80 14.75 -14.51 3.78
CA ALA A 80 14.54 -15.61 2.84
C ALA A 80 13.93 -15.20 1.50
N PHE A 81 13.23 -14.06 1.43
CA PHE A 81 12.61 -13.56 0.21
C PHE A 81 13.17 -12.18 -0.18
N PRO A 82 14.36 -12.11 -0.84
CA PRO A 82 15.01 -10.86 -1.19
C PRO A 82 14.16 -9.84 -1.98
N PRO A 83 13.32 -10.25 -2.94
CA PRO A 83 12.45 -9.32 -3.67
C PRO A 83 11.34 -8.71 -2.80
N GLY A 84 10.98 -9.35 -1.69
CA GLY A 84 9.83 -8.94 -0.87
C GLY A 84 8.50 -8.92 -1.62
N GLY A 85 8.40 -9.67 -2.73
CA GLY A 85 7.21 -9.71 -3.58
C GLY A 85 6.00 -10.33 -2.89
N ASP A 86 4.83 -10.18 -3.49
CA ASP A 86 3.53 -10.56 -2.88
C ASP A 86 3.45 -12.06 -2.52
N CYS A 87 4.19 -12.91 -3.24
CA CYS A 87 4.28 -14.34 -2.98
C CYS A 87 4.95 -14.69 -1.64
N SER A 88 5.74 -13.78 -1.06
CA SER A 88 6.37 -13.97 0.26
C SER A 88 5.34 -14.14 1.38
N GLY A 89 4.14 -13.55 1.22
CA GLY A 89 3.11 -13.49 2.26
C GLY A 89 3.45 -12.53 3.41
N LEU A 90 4.52 -11.73 3.28
CA LEU A 90 5.02 -10.86 4.35
C LEU A 90 3.95 -9.85 4.83
N VAL A 91 3.19 -9.25 3.92
CA VAL A 91 2.10 -8.31 4.26
C VAL A 91 0.99 -8.99 5.07
N VAL A 92 0.65 -10.25 4.73
CA VAL A 92 -0.33 -11.05 5.47
C VAL A 92 0.20 -11.35 6.88
N ILE A 93 1.47 -11.73 7.00
CA ILE A 93 2.10 -12.01 8.31
C ILE A 93 2.13 -10.75 9.18
N TYR A 94 2.46 -9.58 8.61
CA TYR A 94 2.36 -8.31 9.33
C TYR A 94 0.95 -8.06 9.84
N GLU A 95 -0.06 -8.15 8.96
CA GLU A 95 -1.47 -7.91 9.31
C GLU A 95 -1.92 -8.83 10.45
N GLN A 96 -1.62 -10.12 10.35
CA GLN A 96 -2.03 -11.07 11.39
C GLN A 96 -1.32 -10.82 12.72
N CYS A 97 -0.03 -10.48 12.69
CA CYS A 97 0.71 -10.08 13.90
C CYS A 97 0.04 -8.87 14.55
N VAL A 98 -0.20 -7.81 13.79
CA VAL A 98 -0.77 -6.58 14.34
C VAL A 98 -2.21 -6.78 14.82
N ARG A 99 -3.02 -7.57 14.12
CA ARG A 99 -4.39 -7.90 14.52
C ARG A 99 -4.47 -8.85 15.72
N THR A 100 -3.43 -9.62 16.01
CA THR A 100 -3.43 -10.52 17.18
C THR A 100 -3.26 -9.74 18.49
N PHE A 101 -2.53 -8.61 18.46
CA PHE A 101 -2.12 -7.92 19.69
C PHE A 101 -2.71 -6.51 19.87
N TRP A 102 -3.51 -5.98 18.94
CA TRP A 102 -3.97 -4.57 19.01
C TRP A 102 -4.80 -4.24 20.27
N HIS A 103 -5.51 -5.22 20.82
CA HIS A 103 -6.30 -5.08 22.05
C HIS A 103 -5.50 -5.38 23.32
N SER A 104 -4.23 -5.80 23.20
CA SER A 104 -3.40 -6.22 24.31
C SER A 104 -2.62 -5.02 24.88
N ASP A 105 -2.94 -4.61 26.10
CA ASP A 105 -2.32 -3.45 26.75
C ASP A 105 -0.80 -3.60 26.94
N GLN A 106 -0.32 -4.84 27.11
CA GLN A 106 1.11 -5.13 27.31
C GLN A 106 1.99 -4.68 26.13
N TYR A 107 1.42 -4.66 24.91
CA TYR A 107 2.16 -4.33 23.69
C TYR A 107 1.89 -2.92 23.17
N LYS A 108 0.94 -2.18 23.76
CA LYS A 108 0.61 -0.80 23.33
C LYS A 108 1.83 0.11 23.36
N ASP A 109 2.72 -0.08 24.34
CA ASP A 109 3.95 0.70 24.48
C ASP A 109 5.23 -0.08 24.11
N ASP A 110 5.11 -1.25 23.48
CA ASP A 110 6.28 -2.03 23.03
C ASP A 110 6.79 -1.50 21.68
N LEU A 111 8.05 -1.04 21.65
CA LEU A 111 8.72 -0.56 20.45
C LEU A 111 8.84 -1.63 19.36
N ARG A 112 8.96 -2.92 19.72
CA ARG A 112 9.03 -4.04 18.77
C ARG A 112 7.71 -4.16 18.02
N TYR A 113 6.60 -4.11 18.75
CA TYR A 113 5.26 -4.16 18.17
C TYR A 113 4.97 -2.93 17.30
N LEU A 114 5.34 -1.74 17.76
CA LEU A 114 5.22 -0.51 16.96
C LEU A 114 6.00 -0.59 15.64
N LYS A 115 7.20 -1.20 15.64
CA LYS A 115 7.98 -1.38 14.39
C LYS A 115 7.24 -2.28 13.39
N VAL A 116 6.56 -3.33 13.85
CA VAL A 116 5.73 -4.19 12.98
C VAL A 116 4.63 -3.36 12.32
N TRP A 117 3.93 -2.52 13.09
CA TRP A 117 2.92 -1.61 12.55
C TRP A 117 3.46 -0.62 11.52
N LEU A 118 4.61 -0.01 11.79
CA LEU A 118 5.22 0.95 10.86
C LEU A 118 5.71 0.26 9.58
N GLU A 119 6.29 -0.94 9.70
CA GLU A 119 6.64 -1.75 8.53
C GLU A 119 5.40 -2.15 7.75
N TYR A 120 4.31 -2.55 8.40
CA TYR A 120 3.03 -2.83 7.75
C TYR A 120 2.52 -1.62 6.96
N ALA A 121 2.57 -0.43 7.56
CA ALA A 121 2.16 0.81 6.94
C ALA A 121 2.97 1.17 5.69
N GLU A 122 4.28 0.90 5.68
CA GLU A 122 5.14 1.08 4.48
C GLU A 122 4.74 0.18 3.30
N HIS A 123 4.00 -0.91 3.55
CA HIS A 123 3.52 -1.80 2.48
C HIS A 123 2.13 -1.44 1.97
N CYS A 124 1.42 -0.52 2.63
CA CYS A 124 0.04 -0.16 2.32
C CYS A 124 -0.03 1.13 1.51
N MET A 125 -1.08 1.27 0.70
CA MET A 125 -1.25 2.45 -0.16
C MET A 125 -1.60 3.72 0.62
N ASP A 126 -2.27 3.56 1.78
CA ASP A 126 -2.67 4.68 2.63
C ASP A 126 -2.25 4.43 4.08
N ALA A 127 -1.00 4.80 4.40
CA ALA A 127 -0.46 4.66 5.74
C ALA A 127 -1.17 5.56 6.77
N GLU A 128 -1.84 6.63 6.33
CA GLU A 128 -2.57 7.55 7.22
C GLU A 128 -3.66 6.80 8.01
N VAL A 129 -4.38 5.87 7.36
CA VAL A 129 -5.42 5.04 8.00
C VAL A 129 -4.86 4.19 9.14
N ILE A 130 -3.65 3.64 8.97
CA ILE A 130 -2.98 2.88 10.02
C ILE A 130 -2.53 3.83 11.15
N CYS A 131 -1.95 4.98 10.82
CA CYS A 131 -1.53 5.95 11.82
C CYS A 131 -2.70 6.48 12.67
N ASP A 132 -3.87 6.70 12.06
CA ASP A 132 -5.10 7.11 12.75
C ASP A 132 -5.60 5.99 13.67
N PHE A 133 -5.56 4.74 13.21
CA PHE A 133 -5.90 3.58 14.05
C PHE A 133 -4.97 3.45 15.26
N LEU A 134 -3.66 3.67 15.08
CA LEU A 134 -2.70 3.66 16.18
C LEU A 134 -2.97 4.77 17.21
N ASP A 135 -3.31 5.99 16.76
CA ASP A 135 -3.64 7.10 17.68
C ASP A 135 -4.96 6.82 18.44
N ALA A 136 -5.97 6.26 17.75
CA ALA A 136 -7.25 5.91 18.35
C ALA A 136 -7.14 4.79 19.40
N ASN A 137 -6.26 3.80 19.17
CA ASN A 137 -6.05 2.67 20.09
C ASN A 137 -4.90 2.88 21.08
N GLU A 138 -4.30 4.07 21.09
CA GLU A 138 -3.21 4.44 21.99
C GLU A 138 -1.94 3.60 21.86
N ILE A 139 -1.69 3.08 20.66
CA ILE A 139 -0.52 2.26 20.36
C ILE A 139 0.65 3.16 19.97
N GLY A 140 1.77 3.05 20.68
CA GLY A 140 3.04 3.70 20.33
C GLY A 140 3.10 5.21 20.59
N LYS A 141 2.13 5.79 21.32
CA LYS A 141 2.05 7.24 21.58
C LYS A 141 3.27 7.78 22.35
N SER A 142 3.95 6.95 23.14
CA SER A 142 5.16 7.37 23.86
C SER A 142 6.42 7.37 22.98
N HIS A 143 6.38 6.80 21.77
CA HIS A 143 7.58 6.56 20.96
C HIS A 143 7.73 7.59 19.84
N ALA A 144 8.87 8.27 19.81
CA ALA A 144 9.20 9.28 18.79
C ALA A 144 9.14 8.72 17.36
N ILE A 145 9.46 7.43 17.17
CA ILE A 145 9.46 6.79 15.85
C ILE A 145 8.09 6.82 15.18
N TYR A 146 6.99 6.75 15.95
CA TYR A 146 5.63 6.85 15.41
C TYR A 146 5.41 8.21 14.74
N TYR A 147 5.69 9.31 15.46
CA TYR A 147 5.53 10.67 14.95
C TYR A 147 6.46 10.98 13.79
N ILE A 148 7.72 10.52 13.86
CA ILE A 148 8.71 10.71 12.80
C ILE A 148 8.25 10.03 11.52
N SER A 149 7.88 8.74 11.58
CA SER A 149 7.47 7.99 10.39
C SER A 149 6.17 8.53 9.81
N TYR A 150 5.20 8.91 10.66
CA TYR A 150 3.94 9.48 10.22
C TYR A 150 4.15 10.85 9.55
N ALA A 151 4.92 11.74 10.15
CA ALA A 151 5.23 13.05 9.57
C ALA A 151 5.97 12.93 8.22
N LEU A 152 6.93 12.00 8.10
CA LEU A 152 7.63 11.74 6.84
C LEU A 152 6.69 11.26 5.73
N HIS A 153 5.70 10.42 6.05
CA HIS A 153 4.69 9.97 5.09
C HIS A 153 3.77 11.10 4.63
N VAL A 154 3.39 11.98 5.55
CA VAL A 154 2.52 13.13 5.26
C VAL A 154 3.28 14.23 4.50
N GLU A 155 4.57 14.41 4.82
CA GLU A 155 5.50 15.31 4.10
C GLU A 155 5.68 14.86 2.64
N SER A 156 5.82 13.55 2.37
CA SER A 156 5.95 13.03 1.00
C SER A 156 4.69 13.20 0.15
N LYS A 157 3.52 13.38 0.78
CA LYS A 157 2.26 13.77 0.12
C LYS A 157 2.08 15.29 -0.02
N HIS A 158 3.14 16.08 0.23
CA HIS A 158 3.14 17.55 0.20
C HIS A 158 2.20 18.22 1.22
N LYS A 159 1.74 17.51 2.25
CA LYS A 159 0.86 18.04 3.31
C LYS A 159 1.68 18.64 4.46
N VAL A 160 2.44 19.69 4.19
CA VAL A 160 3.42 20.28 5.13
C VAL A 160 2.80 20.70 6.47
N LYS A 161 1.63 21.33 6.47
CA LYS A 161 0.94 21.77 7.70
C LYS A 161 0.60 20.59 8.62
N ALA A 162 0.07 19.51 8.06
CA ALA A 162 -0.27 18.30 8.81
C ALA A 162 1.00 17.62 9.36
N ALA A 163 2.09 17.56 8.59
CA ALA A 163 3.37 17.03 9.07
C ALA A 163 3.91 17.83 10.27
N ASN A 164 3.76 19.16 10.24
CA ASN A 164 4.13 20.04 11.35
C ASN A 164 3.29 19.76 12.61
N GLU A 165 1.98 19.60 12.46
CA GLU A 165 1.08 19.26 13.58
C GLU A 165 1.45 17.92 14.22
N ILE A 166 1.76 16.90 13.41
CA ILE A 166 2.15 15.56 13.88
C ILE A 166 3.45 15.63 14.71
N LEU A 167 4.47 16.34 14.24
CA LEU A 167 5.74 16.46 14.95
C LEU A 167 5.57 17.24 16.27
N ASN A 168 4.84 18.35 16.25
CA ASN A 168 4.53 19.12 17.46
C ASN A 168 3.71 18.30 18.47
N ARG A 169 2.79 17.47 18.00
CA ARG A 169 2.04 16.54 18.86
C ARG A 169 2.95 15.53 19.55
N GLY A 170 3.94 14.99 18.85
CA GLY A 170 4.94 14.10 19.44
C GLY A 170 5.82 14.79 20.49
N ILE A 171 6.22 16.05 20.23
CA ILE A 171 7.00 16.85 21.18
C ILE A 171 6.16 17.16 22.43
N SER A 172 4.91 17.57 22.24
CA SER A 172 3.97 17.88 23.35
C SER A 172 3.69 16.66 24.22
N ARG A 173 3.72 15.45 23.65
CA ARG A 173 3.56 14.17 24.36
C ARG A 173 4.88 13.63 24.93
N ASN A 174 5.99 14.36 24.82
CA ASN A 174 7.32 13.93 25.27
C ASN A 174 7.75 12.55 24.75
N ALA A 175 7.47 12.27 23.47
CA ALA A 175 7.74 10.97 22.88
C ALA A 175 9.24 10.66 22.83
N GLN A 176 9.64 9.46 23.28
CA GLN A 176 11.02 9.04 23.45
C GLN A 176 11.59 8.33 22.21
N PRO A 177 12.86 8.57 21.84
CA PRO A 177 13.79 9.55 22.41
C PRO A 177 13.50 10.98 21.89
N ILE A 178 13.22 11.92 22.81
CA ILE A 178 12.77 13.28 22.47
C ILE A 178 13.80 14.07 21.65
N LYS A 179 15.10 13.93 21.97
CA LYS A 179 16.19 14.60 21.24
C LYS A 179 16.16 14.26 19.75
N LYS A 180 15.91 12.98 19.43
CA LYS A 180 15.80 12.53 18.04
C LYS A 180 14.58 13.15 17.34
N LEU A 181 13.48 13.31 18.05
CA LEU A 181 12.28 13.96 17.52
C LEU A 181 12.53 15.45 17.22
N GLU A 182 13.17 16.17 18.14
CA GLU A 182 13.55 17.57 17.96
C GLU A 182 14.55 17.75 16.81
N ASP A 183 15.53 16.85 16.68
CA ASP A 183 16.49 16.86 15.57
C ASP A 183 15.78 16.70 14.22
N VAL A 184 14.81 15.77 14.14
CA VAL A 184 14.00 15.56 12.95
C VAL A 184 13.12 16.78 12.68
N TYR A 185 12.52 17.38 13.71
CA TYR A 185 11.69 18.57 13.59
C TYR A 185 12.48 19.77 13.05
N ARG A 186 13.70 20.02 13.55
CA ARG A 186 14.58 21.07 13.01
C ARG A 186 14.93 20.84 11.54
N LYS A 187 15.22 19.58 11.17
CA LYS A 187 15.48 19.21 9.76
C LYS A 187 14.24 19.38 8.88
N PHE A 188 13.05 19.06 9.40
CA PHE A 188 11.78 19.27 8.71
C PHE A 188 11.53 20.75 8.44
N LEU A 189 11.68 21.62 9.45
CA LEU A 189 11.55 23.07 9.27
C LEU A 189 12.54 23.61 8.23
N ALA A 190 13.81 23.17 8.30
CA ALA A 190 14.81 23.57 7.32
C ALA A 190 14.45 23.12 5.89
N ARG A 191 13.89 21.92 5.69
CA ARG A 191 13.39 21.47 4.37
C ARG A 191 12.17 22.27 3.93
N SER A 192 11.22 22.50 4.83
CA SER A 192 9.98 23.22 4.54
C SER A 192 10.21 24.69 4.19
N MET A 193 11.23 25.34 4.76
CA MET A 193 11.59 26.72 4.45
C MET A 193 12.47 26.83 3.20
N ARG A 194 13.19 25.75 2.85
CA ARG A 194 14.02 25.68 1.65
C ARG A 194 13.27 25.23 0.41
N ALA A 195 12.12 24.57 0.55
CA ALA A 195 11.21 24.34 -0.56
C ALA A 195 10.79 25.72 -1.06
N PRO A 196 11.38 26.24 -2.15
CA PRO A 196 10.91 27.48 -2.70
C PRO A 196 9.49 27.19 -3.16
N LEU A 197 8.66 28.20 -3.10
CA LEU A 197 7.63 28.38 -4.09
C LEU A 197 8.26 28.01 -5.45
N VAL A 198 8.02 26.80 -5.97
CA VAL A 198 8.14 26.54 -7.42
C VAL A 198 6.89 27.17 -8.08
N GLN A 199 6.61 28.38 -7.63
CA GLN A 199 5.69 29.36 -8.13
C GLN A 199 6.56 30.61 -8.21
N ASP A 200 6.94 30.93 -9.44
CA ASP A 200 7.07 32.31 -9.93
C ASP A 200 8.43 33.05 -9.97
N GLU A 201 9.58 32.36 -10.08
CA GLU A 201 10.86 33.05 -10.41
C GLU A 201 11.57 32.49 -11.66
N GLU A 202 10.85 31.75 -12.51
CA GLU A 202 11.26 31.50 -13.91
C GLU A 202 10.08 31.77 -14.83
N LYS A 203 9.69 33.04 -14.92
CA LYS A 203 8.87 33.56 -16.02
C LYS A 203 9.71 33.59 -17.30
N VAL A 204 10.23 32.44 -17.72
CA VAL A 204 10.57 32.22 -19.12
C VAL A 204 9.23 32.00 -19.81
N GLU A 205 8.75 33.11 -20.37
CA GLU A 205 7.77 33.25 -21.43
C GLU A 205 7.43 31.95 -22.18
N SER A 206 6.55 31.15 -21.60
CA SER A 206 5.87 30.06 -22.29
C SER A 206 4.47 30.53 -22.63
N HIS A 207 4.34 31.07 -23.83
CA HIS A 207 3.10 31.39 -24.51
C HIS A 207 2.31 30.11 -24.90
N LEU A 208 2.27 29.12 -24.01
CA LEU A 208 1.42 27.95 -24.17
C LEU A 208 0.01 28.32 -23.68
N PRO A 209 -1.06 27.93 -24.40
CA PRO A 209 -2.40 28.20 -23.93
C PRO A 209 -2.62 27.46 -22.60
N GLU A 210 -2.71 28.20 -21.50
CA GLU A 210 -3.25 27.69 -20.24
C GLU A 210 -4.65 27.16 -20.52
N ARG A 211 -4.86 25.89 -20.19
CA ARG A 211 -6.09 25.17 -20.47
C ARG A 211 -7.17 25.66 -19.49
N SER A 212 -7.80 26.78 -19.81
CA SER A 212 -8.97 27.27 -19.09
C SER A 212 -10.22 26.47 -19.49
N PHE A 213 -11.10 26.21 -18.53
CA PHE A 213 -12.38 25.58 -18.80
C PHE A 213 -13.21 26.53 -19.68
N GLY A 214 -13.40 26.13 -20.95
CA GLY A 214 -14.21 26.85 -21.92
C GLY A 214 -13.54 28.11 -22.45
N THR A 215 -12.71 27.98 -23.49
CA THR A 215 -12.77 28.73 -24.77
C THR A 215 -11.53 28.36 -25.58
N ILE A 216 -11.52 27.21 -26.26
CA ILE A 216 -10.57 26.98 -27.36
C ILE A 216 -11.32 26.29 -28.50
N LEU A 217 -12.01 27.08 -29.33
CA LEU A 217 -12.28 26.70 -30.71
C LEU A 217 -10.98 26.94 -31.49
N ALA A 218 -10.00 26.05 -31.30
CA ALA A 218 -8.85 26.00 -32.20
C ALA A 218 -9.37 25.55 -33.56
N LYS A 219 -9.42 26.49 -34.50
CA LYS A 219 -9.74 26.26 -35.89
C LYS A 219 -8.65 25.38 -36.49
N GLY A 220 -8.91 24.08 -36.53
CA GLY A 220 -8.11 23.07 -37.21
C GLY A 220 -9.07 22.05 -37.83
N GLU A 221 -8.99 21.93 -39.15
CA GLU A 221 -9.82 21.11 -40.04
C GLU A 221 -10.21 19.76 -39.45
N ASN A 222 -11.48 19.64 -39.02
CA ASN A 222 -12.35 18.46 -39.17
C ASN A 222 -13.74 18.78 -38.60
N ALA A 223 -14.39 19.80 -39.16
CA ALA A 223 -15.79 20.10 -38.88
C ALA A 223 -16.70 19.15 -39.69
N ARG A 224 -16.93 17.94 -39.20
CA ARG A 224 -18.14 17.17 -39.52
C ARG A 224 -18.70 16.54 -38.26
N ARG A 225 -19.95 16.91 -37.98
CA ARG A 225 -20.86 16.47 -36.91
C ARG A 225 -20.74 17.25 -35.60
N MET A 226 -21.17 18.51 -35.62
CA MET A 226 -21.77 19.11 -34.43
C MET A 226 -23.24 18.71 -34.39
N ALA A 227 -23.63 18.09 -33.28
CA ALA A 227 -25.03 17.93 -32.90
C ALA A 227 -25.57 19.30 -32.52
N GLU A 228 -26.64 19.71 -33.18
CA GLU A 228 -27.44 20.87 -32.82
C GLU A 228 -28.03 20.65 -31.43
N SER A 229 -27.56 21.41 -30.44
CA SER A 229 -28.32 21.64 -29.22
C SER A 229 -28.67 23.11 -29.17
N SER A 230 -29.90 23.38 -29.59
CA SER A 230 -30.58 24.66 -29.48
C SER A 230 -30.36 25.31 -28.12
N ASN A 231 -29.90 26.57 -28.12
CA ASN A 231 -29.96 27.46 -26.96
C ASN A 231 -31.44 27.67 -26.59
N MET A 232 -31.93 26.92 -25.60
CA MET A 232 -33.20 27.26 -24.97
C MET A 232 -33.01 28.43 -24.01
N ALA A 233 -33.84 29.44 -24.23
CA ALA A 233 -33.95 30.67 -23.47
C ALA A 233 -33.93 30.46 -21.95
N LYS A 234 -33.27 31.40 -21.26
CA LYS A 234 -33.36 31.60 -19.81
C LYS A 234 -34.83 31.72 -19.39
N ARG A 235 -35.42 30.62 -18.92
CA ARG A 235 -36.67 30.66 -18.15
C ARG A 235 -36.31 31.07 -16.72
N LYS A 236 -36.64 32.31 -16.38
CA LYS A 236 -36.63 32.82 -15.02
C LYS A 236 -37.65 32.01 -14.21
N GLN A 237 -37.20 31.08 -13.37
CA GLN A 237 -38.09 30.45 -12.40
C GLN A 237 -38.23 31.40 -11.22
N ASN A 238 -39.45 31.91 -11.04
CA ASN A 238 -39.90 32.48 -9.78
C ASN A 238 -40.00 31.34 -8.77
N ALA A 239 -39.07 31.30 -7.81
CA ALA A 239 -39.21 30.47 -6.62
C ALA A 239 -39.51 31.39 -5.45
N ASP A 240 -40.78 31.44 -5.05
CA ASP A 240 -41.25 32.04 -3.80
C ASP A 240 -40.83 31.16 -2.61
N ARG A 241 -39.55 31.18 -2.29
CA ARG A 241 -39.06 30.69 -0.99
C ARG A 241 -37.85 31.50 -0.58
N ALA A 242 -37.97 32.15 0.58
CA ALA A 242 -36.87 32.93 1.16
C ALA A 242 -35.61 32.05 1.28
N PRO A 243 -34.49 32.42 0.63
CA PRO A 243 -33.26 31.66 0.75
C PRO A 243 -32.74 31.77 2.19
N PHE A 244 -32.42 30.63 2.82
CA PHE A 244 -31.73 30.64 4.10
C PHE A 244 -30.31 31.18 3.92
N ALA A 245 -29.91 32.12 4.78
CA ALA A 245 -28.57 32.69 4.71
C ALA A 245 -27.53 31.62 5.11
N ILE A 246 -26.60 31.33 4.21
CA ILE A 246 -25.43 30.51 4.51
C ILE A 246 -24.57 31.28 5.51
N TYR A 247 -24.27 30.65 6.65
CA TYR A 247 -23.44 31.24 7.69
C TYR A 247 -22.09 31.69 7.10
N LYS A 248 -21.79 32.99 7.20
CA LYS A 248 -20.51 33.57 6.81
C LYS A 248 -19.65 33.73 8.04
N ASP A 249 -18.62 32.91 8.13
CA ASP A 249 -17.64 32.92 9.23
C ASP A 249 -16.61 34.06 9.07
N ALA A 250 -17.08 35.27 8.78
CA ALA A 250 -16.23 36.43 8.52
C ALA A 250 -15.87 37.20 9.80
N ASN A 251 -16.61 36.99 10.90
CA ASN A 251 -16.49 37.78 12.13
C ASN A 251 -16.10 36.93 13.35
N ALA A 252 -15.44 35.79 13.16
CA ALA A 252 -14.73 35.14 14.25
C ALA A 252 -13.53 36.02 14.64
N ASP A 253 -13.78 36.90 15.60
CA ASP A 253 -12.82 37.81 16.20
C ASP A 253 -11.53 37.05 16.59
N ILE A 254 -10.38 37.63 16.28
CA ILE A 254 -9.04 37.02 16.39
C ILE A 254 -8.68 36.61 17.83
N SER A 255 -9.51 36.98 18.81
CA SER A 255 -9.39 36.59 20.21
C SER A 255 -9.97 35.20 20.55
N LEU A 256 -10.55 34.48 19.59
CA LEU A 256 -10.94 33.06 19.74
C LEU A 256 -10.05 32.08 18.95
N ALA A 257 -8.84 32.50 18.56
CA ALA A 257 -7.88 31.71 17.79
C ALA A 257 -7.29 30.48 18.53
N HIS A 258 -7.86 30.06 19.67
CA HIS A 258 -7.42 28.89 20.43
C HIS A 258 -8.52 27.90 20.82
N GLN A 259 -9.71 27.93 20.22
CA GLN A 259 -10.71 26.88 20.43
C GLN A 259 -11.40 26.42 19.15
N PRO A 260 -10.73 25.63 18.29
CA PRO A 260 -11.41 24.71 17.38
C PRO A 260 -11.81 23.39 18.07
N ASP A 261 -11.48 23.20 19.36
CA ASP A 261 -11.51 21.89 20.02
C ASP A 261 -12.81 21.52 20.75
N ILE A 262 -13.72 22.47 21.02
CA ILE A 262 -14.94 22.16 21.81
C ILE A 262 -16.03 21.48 20.97
N LEU A 263 -16.09 21.67 19.64
CA LEU A 263 -17.11 21.03 18.79
C LEU A 263 -16.66 19.73 18.12
N LYS A 264 -15.36 19.41 18.12
CA LYS A 264 -14.83 18.16 17.54
C LYS A 264 -14.77 17.00 18.53
N LYS A 265 -14.96 17.25 19.83
CA LYS A 265 -14.86 16.23 20.88
C LYS A 265 -16.09 15.30 20.96
N GLY A 266 -17.14 15.53 20.16
CA GLY A 266 -18.44 14.87 20.34
C GLY A 266 -19.12 14.31 19.09
N LEU A 267 -18.51 14.30 17.91
CA LEU A 267 -19.17 13.79 16.70
C LEU A 267 -18.25 12.93 15.82
N ASN A 268 -17.78 11.82 16.39
CA ASN A 268 -17.07 10.77 15.65
C ASN A 268 -18.05 9.75 15.06
N THR A 269 -18.96 10.18 14.19
CA THR A 269 -19.86 9.24 13.46
C THR A 269 -19.55 9.18 11.97
N TRP A 270 -18.27 9.00 11.64
CA TRP A 270 -17.91 8.25 10.43
C TRP A 270 -17.88 6.76 10.81
N GLN A 271 -19.06 6.13 10.86
CA GLN A 271 -19.21 4.74 11.30
C GLN A 271 -18.54 3.73 10.36
N ASN A 272 -18.26 4.13 9.11
CA ASN A 272 -17.50 3.32 8.17
C ASN A 272 -16.85 4.24 7.13
N LEU A 273 -15.52 4.36 7.18
CA LEU A 273 -14.77 4.78 6.00
C LEU A 273 -14.72 3.55 5.10
N GLY A 274 -15.67 3.46 4.15
CA GLY A 274 -15.68 2.39 3.15
C GLY A 274 -14.29 2.19 2.55
N SER A 275 -14.00 0.95 2.11
CA SER A 275 -12.66 0.61 1.63
C SER A 275 -12.20 1.59 0.54
N ARG A 276 -10.89 1.79 0.37
CA ARG A 276 -10.38 2.66 -0.72
C ARG A 276 -10.89 2.21 -2.10
N ALA A 277 -11.09 0.90 -2.30
CA ALA A 277 -11.72 0.35 -3.49
C ALA A 277 -13.15 0.88 -3.69
N GLU A 278 -13.94 1.02 -2.62
CA GLU A 278 -15.29 1.60 -2.68
C GLU A 278 -15.28 3.09 -2.97
N ARG A 279 -14.34 3.84 -2.37
CA ARG A 279 -14.15 5.29 -2.62
C ARG A 279 -13.66 5.60 -4.04
N ASN A 280 -12.89 4.68 -4.63
CA ASN A 280 -12.26 4.85 -5.95
C ASN A 280 -12.85 3.91 -7.01
N LYS A 281 -14.01 3.30 -6.77
CA LYS A 281 -14.63 2.32 -7.68
C LYS A 281 -14.89 2.87 -9.08
N GLU A 282 -15.10 4.18 -9.18
CA GLU A 282 -15.34 4.88 -10.45
C GLU A 282 -14.04 5.36 -11.12
N ASN A 283 -12.92 5.36 -10.39
CA ASN A 283 -11.61 5.82 -10.88
C ASN A 283 -10.76 4.69 -11.47
N ASN A 284 -11.11 3.43 -11.20
CA ASN A 284 -10.38 2.26 -11.72
C ASN A 284 -11.28 1.48 -12.68
N ALA A 285 -10.87 1.41 -13.95
CA ALA A 285 -11.54 0.54 -14.91
C ALA A 285 -11.30 -0.92 -14.54
N LEU A 286 -12.36 -1.74 -14.54
CA LEU A 286 -12.23 -3.18 -14.35
C LEU A 286 -11.36 -3.76 -15.49
N PRO A 287 -10.48 -4.75 -15.20
CA PRO A 287 -9.61 -5.33 -16.19
C PRO A 287 -10.43 -5.93 -17.34
N SER A 288 -10.31 -5.34 -18.53
CA SER A 288 -10.84 -5.90 -19.76
C SER A 288 -9.88 -6.95 -20.32
N ARG A 289 -10.41 -7.95 -21.03
CA ARG A 289 -9.57 -8.92 -21.74
C ARG A 289 -8.74 -8.15 -22.77
N TRP A 290 -7.45 -8.43 -22.86
CA TRP A 290 -6.64 -7.99 -23.99
C TRP A 290 -7.20 -8.65 -25.26
N THR A 291 -8.14 -7.99 -25.93
CA THR A 291 -8.47 -8.30 -27.32
C THR A 291 -7.29 -7.82 -28.14
N SER A 292 -6.30 -8.70 -28.27
CA SER A 292 -5.23 -8.58 -29.26
C SER A 292 -5.86 -8.12 -30.56
N LEU A 293 -5.35 -7.03 -31.14
CA LEU A 293 -5.54 -6.79 -32.57
C LEU A 293 -5.11 -8.08 -33.28
N LYS A 294 -6.07 -8.88 -33.71
CA LYS A 294 -5.80 -9.99 -34.62
C LYS A 294 -5.35 -9.31 -35.91
N ILE A 295 -4.05 -9.37 -36.20
CA ILE A 295 -3.50 -8.98 -37.49
C ILE A 295 -4.28 -9.80 -38.53
N PRO A 296 -5.05 -9.18 -39.43
CA PRO A 296 -5.76 -9.93 -40.46
C PRO A 296 -4.71 -10.53 -41.37
N GLN A 297 -4.56 -11.85 -41.34
CA GLN A 297 -3.78 -12.53 -42.37
C GLN A 297 -4.52 -12.34 -43.69
N ARG A 298 -3.90 -11.67 -44.65
CA ARG A 298 -4.44 -11.55 -46.01
C ARG A 298 -4.60 -12.97 -46.58
N PRO A 299 -5.76 -13.34 -47.12
CA PRO A 299 -5.88 -14.59 -47.86
C PRO A 299 -5.12 -14.42 -49.19
N GLY A 300 -3.87 -14.88 -49.23
CA GLY A 300 -3.17 -15.13 -50.48
C GLY A 300 -3.82 -16.32 -51.17
N GLN A 301 -4.30 -16.13 -52.39
CA GLN A 301 -4.73 -17.22 -53.27
C GLN A 301 -3.52 -18.12 -53.53
N LEU A 302 -3.58 -19.36 -53.02
CA LEU A 302 -2.78 -20.45 -53.57
C LEU A 302 -3.70 -21.65 -53.84
N ILE A 303 -3.71 -21.98 -55.12
CA ILE A 303 -4.26 -23.16 -55.74
C ILE A 303 -3.53 -24.39 -55.16
N GLY A 304 -4.32 -25.39 -54.76
CA GLY A 304 -3.99 -26.82 -54.73
C GLY A 304 -2.64 -27.26 -54.14
N THR A 305 -2.67 -27.87 -52.95
CA THR A 305 -2.38 -29.30 -52.73
C THR A 305 -2.34 -29.57 -51.23
N THR A 306 -2.96 -30.67 -50.82
CA THR A 306 -3.01 -31.13 -49.43
C THR A 306 -1.64 -31.66 -49.00
N THR A 307 -0.91 -30.89 -48.22
CA THR A 307 0.17 -31.43 -47.37
C THR A 307 -0.10 -31.01 -45.94
N THR A 308 -0.44 -32.01 -45.14
CA THR A 308 -0.58 -31.94 -43.68
C THR A 308 0.67 -31.31 -43.08
N ALA A 309 0.53 -30.13 -42.48
CA ALA A 309 1.58 -29.55 -41.65
C ALA A 309 1.88 -30.53 -40.50
N PRO A 310 3.16 -30.74 -40.12
CA PRO A 310 3.50 -31.66 -39.05
C PRO A 310 2.87 -31.16 -37.74
N ILE A 311 2.04 -32.02 -37.15
CA ILE A 311 1.56 -31.87 -35.77
C ILE A 311 2.81 -31.93 -34.89
N ILE A 312 3.09 -30.83 -34.19
CA ILE A 312 4.12 -30.81 -33.15
C ILE A 312 3.59 -31.70 -32.02
N GLU A 313 4.22 -32.85 -31.80
CA GLU A 313 3.93 -33.69 -30.63
C GLU A 313 4.45 -32.97 -29.39
N VAL A 314 3.51 -32.47 -28.58
CA VAL A 314 3.82 -31.94 -27.25
C VAL A 314 4.02 -33.14 -26.34
N PHE A 315 5.28 -33.46 -26.05
CA PHE A 315 5.63 -34.45 -25.03
C PHE A 315 5.29 -33.87 -23.65
N VAL A 316 4.36 -34.53 -22.96
CA VAL A 316 4.01 -34.25 -21.56
C VAL A 316 4.79 -35.24 -20.70
N ASP A 317 5.78 -34.76 -19.94
CA ASP A 317 6.49 -35.58 -18.97
C ASP A 317 5.52 -36.02 -17.84
N GLU A 318 5.53 -37.31 -17.52
CA GLU A 318 4.64 -37.98 -16.55
C GLU A 318 4.83 -37.56 -15.08
N GLU A 319 5.68 -36.57 -14.78
CA GLU A 319 5.89 -36.08 -13.40
C GLU A 319 4.93 -34.95 -12.97
N CYS A 320 4.01 -34.52 -13.85
CA CYS A 320 3.17 -33.33 -13.62
C CYS A 320 1.67 -33.62 -13.39
N ALA A 321 1.34 -34.71 -12.69
CA ALA A 321 -0.02 -35.00 -12.23
C ALA A 321 -0.25 -34.48 -10.80
N GLU A 322 -0.47 -33.17 -10.64
CA GLU A 322 -0.99 -32.63 -9.38
C GLU A 322 -2.51 -32.85 -9.28
N THR A 323 -2.89 -33.75 -8.37
CA THR A 323 -4.29 -34.02 -8.00
C THR A 323 -4.98 -32.77 -7.45
N GLY A 324 -6.12 -32.43 -8.03
CA GLY A 324 -6.96 -31.32 -7.57
C GLY A 324 -7.56 -31.60 -6.19
N LYS A 325 -7.38 -30.68 -5.24
CA LYS A 325 -8.10 -30.68 -3.96
C LYS A 325 -9.25 -29.68 -3.99
N VAL A 326 -10.36 -30.15 -3.42
CA VAL A 326 -11.65 -29.49 -3.28
C VAL A 326 -11.55 -28.28 -2.34
N ARG A 327 -12.19 -27.18 -2.74
CA ARG A 327 -12.20 -25.87 -2.09
C ARG A 327 -13.37 -25.78 -1.12
N GLU A 328 -13.11 -25.84 0.18
CA GLU A 328 -14.04 -25.36 1.21
C GLU A 328 -13.79 -23.87 1.48
N LYS A 329 -14.86 -23.08 1.44
CA LYS A 329 -14.83 -21.65 1.73
C LYS A 329 -15.11 -21.45 3.21
N SER A 330 -14.09 -21.18 4.00
CA SER A 330 -14.20 -20.63 5.35
C SER A 330 -13.63 -19.22 5.38
N SER A 331 -14.43 -18.27 5.86
CA SER A 331 -14.22 -16.83 5.80
C SER A 331 -13.27 -16.29 6.88
N ASN A 332 -12.14 -16.97 7.11
CA ASN A 332 -11.02 -16.46 7.90
C ASN A 332 -9.73 -17.08 7.37
N VAL A 333 -8.90 -16.28 6.68
CA VAL A 333 -7.64 -16.76 6.09
C VAL A 333 -6.65 -17.02 7.22
N GLN A 334 -6.60 -18.25 7.71
CA GLN A 334 -5.49 -18.75 8.51
C GLN A 334 -4.36 -19.14 7.54
N LEU A 335 -3.14 -18.68 7.85
CA LEU A 335 -1.92 -18.85 7.04
C LEU A 335 -1.56 -20.31 6.67
N ARG A 336 -2.25 -21.30 7.24
CA ARG A 336 -1.91 -22.72 7.20
C ARG A 336 -1.86 -23.35 5.80
N GLN A 337 -2.62 -22.84 4.82
CA GLN A 337 -2.78 -23.49 3.50
C GLN A 337 -2.84 -22.53 2.30
N VAL A 338 -2.28 -21.34 2.41
CA VAL A 338 -2.45 -20.32 1.35
C VAL A 338 -1.48 -20.57 0.18
N ASP A 339 -2.04 -20.90 -0.99
CA ASP A 339 -1.30 -20.99 -2.26
C ASP A 339 -0.67 -19.64 -2.63
N GLY A 340 0.44 -19.65 -3.38
CA GLY A 340 1.13 -18.41 -3.78
C GLY A 340 0.23 -17.40 -4.53
N LYS A 341 -0.77 -17.88 -5.27
CA LYS A 341 -1.78 -17.04 -5.94
C LYS A 341 -2.78 -16.40 -4.96
N GLU A 342 -3.12 -17.09 -3.88
CA GLU A 342 -4.05 -16.58 -2.88
C GLU A 342 -3.35 -15.58 -1.95
N LEU A 343 -2.08 -15.83 -1.59
CA LEU A 343 -1.25 -14.86 -0.86
C LEU A 343 -1.11 -13.55 -1.61
N LYS A 344 -0.92 -13.62 -2.94
CA LYS A 344 -0.84 -12.43 -3.77
C LYS A 344 -2.14 -11.63 -3.72
N LYS A 345 -3.29 -12.29 -3.90
CA LYS A 345 -4.61 -11.64 -3.82
C LYS A 345 -4.87 -11.01 -2.47
N GLU A 346 -4.60 -11.74 -1.38
CA GLU A 346 -4.80 -11.22 -0.03
C GLU A 346 -3.86 -10.04 0.24
N THR A 347 -2.60 -10.11 -0.21
CA THR A 347 -1.66 -9.00 -0.12
C THR A 347 -2.20 -7.76 -0.84
N GLU A 348 -2.71 -7.89 -2.07
CA GLU A 348 -3.32 -6.78 -2.81
C GLU A 348 -4.51 -6.17 -2.06
N LEU A 349 -5.42 -7.00 -1.53
CA LEU A 349 -6.57 -6.53 -0.74
C LEU A 349 -6.14 -5.76 0.52
N LEU A 350 -5.11 -6.25 1.23
CA LEU A 350 -4.56 -5.58 2.41
C LEU A 350 -3.84 -4.28 2.07
N ARG A 351 -3.18 -4.19 0.91
CA ARG A 351 -2.58 -2.93 0.46
C ARG A 351 -3.61 -1.84 0.20
N GLU A 352 -4.77 -2.23 -0.33
CA GLU A 352 -5.88 -1.30 -0.59
C GLU A 352 -6.68 -0.95 0.67
N ASN A 353 -6.91 -1.93 1.54
CA ASN A 353 -7.64 -1.77 2.80
C ASN A 353 -6.90 -2.46 3.96
N PRO A 354 -5.97 -1.75 4.62
CA PRO A 354 -5.10 -2.35 5.64
C PRO A 354 -5.84 -2.81 6.90
N LEU A 355 -7.02 -2.27 7.18
CA LEU A 355 -7.79 -2.60 8.39
C LEU A 355 -8.99 -3.50 8.10
N ARG A 356 -9.05 -4.13 6.91
CA ARG A 356 -10.20 -4.95 6.46
C ARG A 356 -10.58 -6.07 7.43
N ASN A 357 -9.60 -6.69 8.07
CA ASN A 357 -9.80 -7.86 8.93
C ASN A 357 -9.97 -7.48 10.42
N PHE A 358 -9.95 -6.19 10.76
CA PHE A 358 -10.17 -5.72 12.12
C PHE A 358 -11.66 -5.66 12.44
N PRO A 359 -12.06 -5.90 13.71
CA PRO A 359 -13.46 -5.79 14.09
C PRO A 359 -13.94 -4.35 13.86
N ALA A 360 -15.10 -4.22 13.21
CA ALA A 360 -15.77 -2.93 13.12
C ALA A 360 -16.02 -2.42 14.56
N SER A 361 -15.51 -1.24 14.88
CA SER A 361 -15.72 -0.59 16.17
C SER A 361 -17.22 -0.46 16.42
N ARG A 362 -17.78 -1.34 17.26
CA ARG A 362 -19.12 -1.12 17.81
C ARG A 362 -19.01 0.06 18.77
N PRO A 363 -19.86 1.09 18.65
CA PRO A 363 -19.91 2.12 19.67
C PRO A 363 -20.27 1.48 21.02
N PRO A 364 -19.69 1.98 22.13
CA PRO A 364 -20.13 1.57 23.46
C PRO A 364 -21.63 1.87 23.60
N ARG A 365 -22.36 0.91 24.17
CA ARG A 365 -23.78 1.07 24.51
C ARG A 365 -23.98 2.06 25.64
#